data_AF-A0A327HF42-F1
#
_entry.id   AF-A0A327HF42-F1
#
_cell.length_a   1.000
_cell.length_b   1.000
_cell.length_c   1.000
_cell.angle_alpha   90.00
_cell.angle_beta   90.00
_cell.angle_gamma   90.00
#
_symmetry.space_group_name_H-M   'P 1'
#
loop_
_entity.id
_entity.type
_entity.pdbx_description
1 polymer ?
#
loop_
_entity_poly.entity_id
_entity_poly.type
_entity_poly.pdbx_seq_one_letter_code
_entity_poly.pdbx_strand_id
1 'polypeptide(L)'
;MDEISVGLKMHWKDARLKEPWFNRSDSMVDAAAVKQKVKNMPKRSKALAHIPSHKHCRVCGIDISAKAEERVCKDADCIKKYEKDEKNKERMRVWMLVFFGIFAFLTMLPVLARLM
;
A
#
# COMPACT_ATOMS: atom_id res chain seq x y z
N MET A 1 -38.67 -38.18 38.34
CA MET A 1 -38.08 -38.23 39.68
C MET A 1 -36.67 -38.73 39.44
N ASP A 2 -35.62 -37.92 39.38
CA ASP A 2 -35.41 -36.66 40.11
C ASP A 2 -34.40 -35.72 39.42
N GLU A 3 -34.72 -34.43 39.55
CA GLU A 3 -33.88 -33.25 39.85
C GLU A 3 -32.42 -33.19 39.35
N ILE A 4 -32.12 -32.27 38.43
CA ILE A 4 -31.47 -30.98 38.73
C ILE A 4 -30.08 -31.12 39.36
N SER A 5 -29.02 -31.02 38.55
CA SER A 5 -27.81 -30.24 38.87
C SER A 5 -26.95 -30.08 37.61
N VAL A 6 -27.01 -28.90 36.97
CA VAL A 6 -25.93 -27.90 36.99
C VAL A 6 -24.56 -28.50 36.68
N GLY A 7 -24.04 -28.24 35.48
CA GLY A 7 -22.72 -28.75 35.11
C GLY A 7 -22.21 -28.27 33.77
N LEU A 8 -22.29 -26.97 33.52
CA LEU A 8 -21.24 -26.18 32.87
C LEU A 8 -20.27 -26.99 31.97
N LYS A 9 -20.68 -27.28 30.73
CA LYS A 9 -19.72 -27.59 29.67
C LYS A 9 -20.27 -27.14 28.32
N MET A 10 -20.31 -25.81 28.16
CA MET A 10 -20.21 -25.21 26.83
C MET A 10 -19.01 -25.84 26.16
N HIS A 11 -19.29 -26.67 25.16
CA HIS A 11 -18.32 -27.41 24.40
C HIS A 11 -17.78 -26.47 23.31
N TRP A 12 -16.71 -25.75 23.62
CA TRP A 12 -16.03 -24.80 22.72
C TRP A 12 -15.43 -25.43 21.44
N LYS A 13 -15.66 -26.73 21.17
CA LYS A 13 -14.95 -27.43 20.10
C LYS A 13 -15.52 -27.18 18.70
N ASP A 14 -16.68 -26.53 18.57
CA ASP A 14 -17.38 -26.43 17.29
C ASP A 14 -17.28 -25.05 16.62
N ALA A 15 -16.54 -24.10 17.20
CA ALA A 15 -16.37 -22.73 16.65
C ALA A 15 -15.09 -22.53 15.80
N ARG A 16 -14.47 -23.61 15.29
CA ARG A 16 -13.33 -23.51 14.35
C ARG A 16 -13.62 -24.04 12.95
N LEU A 17 -14.89 -24.21 12.60
CA LEU A 17 -15.28 -24.52 11.23
C LEU A 17 -15.74 -23.25 10.51
N LYS A 18 -14.85 -22.81 9.62
CA LYS A 18 -15.14 -22.18 8.33
C LYS A 18 -15.03 -20.66 8.25
N GLU A 19 -13.80 -20.16 8.34
CA GLU A 19 -13.43 -18.96 7.58
C GLU A 19 -12.94 -19.39 6.19
N PRO A 20 -13.60 -19.01 5.08
CA PRO A 20 -13.25 -19.47 3.72
C PRO A 20 -12.03 -18.77 3.10
N TRP A 21 -11.40 -17.82 3.79
CA TRP A 21 -10.36 -16.96 3.22
C TRP A 21 -8.93 -17.49 3.41
N PHE A 22 -8.78 -18.63 4.10
CA PHE A 22 -7.48 -19.23 4.41
C PHE A 22 -7.28 -20.60 3.73
N ASN A 23 -7.81 -20.79 2.53
CA ASN A 23 -7.35 -21.89 1.65
C ASN A 23 -6.29 -21.34 0.68
N ARG A 24 -5.12 -20.99 1.22
CA ARG A 24 -3.89 -20.98 0.43
C ARG A 24 -3.47 -22.44 0.33
N SER A 25 -3.94 -23.10 -0.72
CA SER A 25 -3.50 -24.42 -1.11
C SER A 25 -1.98 -24.46 -1.14
N ASP A 26 -1.40 -25.17 -0.18
CA ASP A 26 -0.10 -25.81 -0.30
C ASP A 26 -0.20 -26.82 -1.46
N SER A 27 -0.19 -26.28 -2.68
CA SER A 27 0.43 -26.99 -3.78
C SER A 27 1.85 -27.27 -3.28
N MET A 28 2.20 -28.54 -3.17
CA MET A 28 3.55 -28.94 -2.78
C MET A 28 4.48 -28.48 -3.89
N VAL A 29 4.90 -27.22 -3.81
CA VAL A 29 5.89 -26.64 -4.68
C VAL A 29 7.19 -27.31 -4.27
N ASP A 30 7.68 -28.23 -5.10
CA ASP A 30 8.92 -28.95 -4.84
C ASP A 30 10.05 -27.97 -4.54
N ALA A 31 10.36 -27.81 -3.26
CA ALA A 31 11.34 -26.82 -2.80
C ALA A 31 12.71 -27.08 -3.43
N ALA A 32 13.02 -28.33 -3.76
CA ALA A 32 14.19 -28.73 -4.51
C ALA A 32 14.15 -28.23 -5.98
N ALA A 33 13.02 -28.41 -6.67
CA ALA A 33 12.84 -27.95 -8.05
C ALA A 33 12.86 -26.42 -8.15
N VAL A 34 12.26 -25.71 -7.18
CA VAL A 34 12.34 -24.24 -7.11
C VAL A 34 13.75 -23.78 -6.78
N LYS A 35 14.45 -24.41 -5.82
CA LYS A 35 15.85 -24.06 -5.54
C LYS A 35 16.75 -24.30 -6.75
N GLN A 36 16.53 -25.35 -7.53
CA GLN A 36 17.30 -25.62 -8.74
C GLN A 36 16.99 -24.59 -9.85
N LYS A 37 15.72 -24.24 -10.04
CA LYS A 37 15.30 -23.19 -10.99
C LYS A 37 15.84 -21.81 -10.61
N VAL A 38 15.87 -21.48 -9.31
CA VAL A 38 16.44 -20.23 -8.79
C VAL A 38 17.97 -20.20 -8.91
N LYS A 39 18.66 -21.32 -8.67
CA LYS A 39 20.12 -21.44 -8.89
C LYS A 39 20.51 -21.30 -10.36
N ASN A 40 19.67 -21.80 -11.27
CA ASN A 40 19.86 -21.70 -12.71
C ASN A 40 19.31 -20.40 -13.31
N MET A 41 18.61 -19.57 -12.52
CA MET A 41 18.16 -18.26 -12.95
C MET A 41 19.36 -17.30 -12.94
N PRO A 42 19.61 -16.53 -14.02
CA PRO A 42 20.64 -15.50 -13.97
C PRO A 42 20.31 -14.55 -12.81
N LYS A 43 21.32 -14.27 -11.97
CA LYS A 43 21.20 -13.36 -10.82
C LYS A 43 20.39 -12.13 -11.27
N ARG A 44 19.29 -11.83 -10.55
CA ARG A 44 18.28 -10.81 -10.88
C ARG A 44 18.89 -9.46 -11.31
N SER A 45 20.11 -9.15 -10.88
CA SER A 45 20.89 -7.98 -11.30
C SER A 45 21.20 -7.92 -12.81
N LYS A 46 21.45 -9.05 -13.49
CA LYS A 46 21.67 -9.07 -14.94
C LYS A 46 20.39 -9.13 -15.76
N ALA A 47 19.31 -9.70 -15.19
CA ALA A 47 17.99 -9.69 -15.81
C ALA A 47 17.34 -8.30 -15.76
N LEU A 48 17.60 -7.50 -14.71
CA LEU A 48 17.10 -6.12 -14.60
C LEU A 48 17.73 -5.17 -15.62
N ALA A 49 18.92 -5.50 -16.13
CA ALA A 49 19.66 -4.67 -17.09
C ALA A 49 19.08 -4.70 -18.52
N HIS A 50 18.19 -5.65 -18.83
CA HIS A 50 17.67 -5.87 -20.19
C HIS A 50 16.13 -5.92 -20.24
N ILE A 51 15.45 -5.36 -19.23
CA ILE A 51 14.00 -5.18 -19.27
C ILE A 51 13.77 -3.79 -19.86
N PRO A 52 13.14 -3.68 -21.04
CA PRO A 52 12.82 -2.38 -21.61
C PRO A 52 11.96 -1.60 -20.61
N SER A 53 12.23 -0.30 -20.46
CA SER A 53 11.48 0.55 -19.54
C SER A 53 10.01 0.62 -19.98
N HIS A 54 9.16 -0.22 -19.40
CA HIS A 54 7.71 -0.14 -19.59
C HIS A 54 7.21 1.09 -18.83
N LYS A 55 6.60 2.03 -19.54
CA LYS A 55 5.94 3.18 -18.90
C LYS A 55 4.51 2.74 -18.57
N HIS A 56 4.14 2.73 -17.29
CA HIS A 56 2.75 2.52 -16.89
C HIS A 56 2.09 3.86 -16.57
N CYS A 57 0.82 4.01 -16.95
CA CYS A 57 -0.03 5.10 -16.54
C CYS A 57 -0.13 5.17 -15.01
N ARG A 58 0.24 6.30 -14.40
CA ARG A 58 0.19 6.47 -12.93
C ARG A 58 -1.21 6.30 -12.33
N VAL A 59 -2.25 6.60 -13.10
CA VAL A 59 -3.65 6.61 -12.65
C VAL A 59 -4.36 5.28 -12.91
N CYS A 60 -4.01 4.61 -14.00
CA CYS A 60 -4.76 3.49 -14.57
C CYS A 60 -3.95 2.21 -14.76
N GLY A 61 -2.62 2.27 -14.64
CA GLY A 61 -1.72 1.12 -14.76
C GLY A 61 -1.52 0.58 -16.18
N ILE A 62 -2.21 1.12 -17.18
CA ILE A 62 -2.11 0.70 -18.58
C ILE A 62 -0.69 0.96 -19.11
N ASP A 63 -0.17 0.03 -19.91
CA ASP A 63 1.10 0.17 -20.62
C ASP A 63 1.03 1.29 -21.66
N ILE A 64 1.92 2.27 -21.52
CA ILE A 64 2.11 3.40 -22.41
C ILE A 64 3.35 3.11 -23.27
N SER A 65 3.28 3.40 -24.57
CA SER A 65 4.42 3.25 -25.47
C SER A 65 5.62 4.06 -24.96
N ALA A 66 6.83 3.48 -25.04
CA ALA A 66 8.04 4.10 -24.50
C ALA A 66 8.37 5.50 -25.08
N LYS A 67 7.76 5.86 -26.22
CA LYS A 67 7.90 7.14 -26.93
C LYS A 67 6.91 8.23 -26.48
N ALA A 68 5.90 7.93 -25.67
CA ALA A 68 5.02 8.96 -25.16
C ALA A 68 5.74 9.78 -24.08
N GLU A 69 5.72 11.11 -24.20
CA GLU A 69 6.39 12.04 -23.29
C GLU A 69 5.64 12.19 -21.95
N GLU A 70 4.34 11.94 -21.94
CA GLU A 70 3.49 12.08 -20.75
C GLU A 70 3.36 10.76 -19.97
N ARG A 71 3.54 10.81 -18.64
CA ARG A 71 3.38 9.66 -17.70
C ARG A 71 1.91 9.22 -17.49
N VAL A 72 0.98 9.86 -18.19
CA VAL A 72 -0.46 9.70 -18.02
C VAL A 72 -1.05 9.21 -19.33
N CYS A 73 -2.03 8.32 -19.25
CA CYS A 73 -2.73 7.82 -20.42
C CYS A 73 -3.45 8.98 -21.15
N LYS A 74 -3.62 8.89 -22.48
CA LYS A 74 -4.32 9.93 -23.28
C LYS A 74 -5.83 10.05 -22.96
N ASP A 75 -6.37 9.24 -22.05
CA ASP A 75 -7.76 9.33 -21.63
C ASP A 75 -8.01 10.56 -20.76
N ALA A 76 -9.12 11.26 -21.03
CA ALA A 76 -9.49 12.48 -20.33
C ALA A 76 -9.68 12.28 -18.81
N ASP A 77 -10.10 11.09 -18.37
CA ASP A 77 -10.27 10.77 -16.95
C ASP A 77 -8.95 10.64 -16.20
N CYS A 78 -7.91 10.09 -16.86
CA CYS A 78 -6.56 10.02 -16.30
C CYS A 78 -5.98 11.42 -16.07
N ILE A 79 -6.15 12.32 -17.05
CA ILE A 79 -5.62 13.68 -17.02
C ILE A 79 -6.28 14.50 -15.90
N LYS A 80 -7.62 14.44 -15.80
CA LYS A 80 -8.38 15.14 -14.74
C LYS A 80 -7.98 14.70 -13.33
N LYS A 81 -7.81 13.38 -13.12
CA LYS A 81 -7.38 12.84 -11.82
C LYS A 81 -5.97 13.31 -11.48
N TYR A 82 -5.06 13.26 -12.47
CA TYR A 82 -3.69 13.72 -12.29
C TYR A 82 -3.61 15.21 -11.92
N GLU A 83 -4.35 16.07 -12.61
CA GLU A 83 -4.41 17.51 -12.32
C GLU A 83 -4.98 17.79 -10.92
N LYS A 84 -6.02 17.05 -10.51
CA LYS A 84 -6.60 17.18 -9.17
C LYS A 84 -5.62 16.78 -8.08
N ASP A 85 -4.86 15.70 -8.29
CA ASP A 85 -3.85 15.22 -7.35
C ASP A 85 -2.65 16.17 -7.24
N GLU A 86 -2.25 16.79 -8.36
CA GLU A 86 -1.17 17.78 -8.38
C GLU A 86 -1.55 19.01 -7.55
N LYS A 87 -2.73 19.59 -7.81
CA LYS A 87 -3.28 20.69 -7.01
C LYS A 87 -3.42 20.31 -5.54
N ASN A 88 -3.81 19.07 -5.24
CA ASN A 88 -3.91 18.62 -3.86
C ASN A 88 -2.54 18.54 -3.18
N LYS A 89 -1.51 18.05 -3.88
CA LYS A 89 -0.15 17.96 -3.35
C LYS A 89 0.43 19.33 -3.03
N GLU A 90 0.19 20.31 -3.89
CA GLU A 90 0.59 21.70 -3.65
C GLU A 90 -0.13 22.29 -2.45
N ARG A 91 -1.46 22.11 -2.37
CA ARG A 91 -2.24 22.51 -1.19
C ARG A 91 -1.71 21.88 0.09
N MET A 92 -1.42 20.58 0.09
CA MET A 92 -0.89 19.89 1.28
C MET A 92 0.45 20.48 1.73
N ARG A 93 1.33 20.86 0.79
CA ARG A 93 2.60 21.52 1.12
C ARG A 93 2.36 22.90 1.74
N VAL A 94 1.46 23.69 1.17
CA VAL A 94 1.12 25.02 1.70
C VAL A 94 0.49 24.90 3.10
N TRP A 95 -0.43 23.95 3.30
CA TRP A 95 -1.07 23.71 4.59
C TRP A 95 -0.07 23.33 5.68
N MET A 96 0.95 22.53 5.38
CA MET A 96 2.02 22.23 6.34
C MET A 96 2.76 23.51 6.77
N LEU A 97 3.14 24.37 5.83
CA LEU A 97 3.82 25.63 6.16
C LEU A 97 2.95 26.56 7.01
N VAL A 98 1.67 26.69 6.67
CA VAL A 98 0.72 27.52 7.43
C VAL A 98 0.53 26.97 8.84
N PHE A 99 0.34 25.65 8.97
CA PHE A 99 0.18 25.01 10.28
C PHE A 99 1.39 25.25 11.18
N PHE A 100 2.60 25.00 10.68
CA PHE A 100 3.83 25.24 11.45
C PHE A 100 4.06 26.73 11.74
N GLY A 101 3.74 27.62 10.81
CA GLY A 101 3.86 29.07 11.00
C GLY A 101 2.95 29.58 12.12
N ILE A 102 1.67 29.19 12.11
CA ILE A 102 0.71 29.58 13.15
C ILE A 102 1.11 28.96 14.50
N PHE A 103 1.47 27.68 14.52
CA PHE A 103 1.89 27.00 15.74
C PHE A 103 3.13 27.68 16.37
N ALA A 104 4.14 27.99 15.54
CA ALA A 104 5.32 28.72 15.98
C ALA A 104 4.97 30.12 16.48
N PHE A 105 4.07 30.83 15.79
CA PHE A 105 3.65 32.17 16.22
C PHE A 105 2.94 32.14 17.57
N LEU A 106 1.96 31.24 17.76
CA LEU A 106 1.21 31.12 19.00
C LEU A 106 2.09 30.72 20.19
N THR A 107 3.15 29.95 19.96
CA THR A 107 4.09 29.51 21.01
C THR A 107 5.20 30.53 21.26
N MET A 108 5.74 31.16 20.22
CA MET A 108 6.83 32.14 20.34
C MET A 108 6.37 33.51 20.82
N LEU A 109 5.18 33.98 20.43
CA LEU A 109 4.67 35.29 20.85
C LEU A 109 4.58 35.47 22.38
N PRO A 110 4.02 34.52 23.17
CA PRO A 110 3.98 34.64 24.63
C PRO A 110 5.33 34.37 25.31
N VAL A 111 6.28 33.74 24.61
CA VAL A 111 7.66 33.57 25.11
C VAL A 111 8.44 34.86 24.92
N LEU A 112 8.36 35.48 23.75
CA LEU A 112 8.99 36.77 23.45
C LEU A 112 8.42 37.90 24.32
N ALA A 113 7.10 37.93 24.55
CA ALA A 113 6.46 38.91 25.42
C ALA A 113 6.82 38.76 26.91
N ARG A 114 7.41 37.62 27.32
CA ARG A 114 7.96 37.43 28.67
C ARG A 114 9.47 37.69 28.74
N LEU A 115 10.15 37.68 27.60
CA LEU A 115 11.60 37.87 27.50
C LEU A 115 11.96 39.35 27.30
N MET A 116 11.06 40.11 26.68
CA MET A 116 11.04 41.58 26.70
C MET A 116 10.39 42.07 27.98
#